data_AF-A0A5K0Y9B3-F1
#
_entry.id   AF-A0A5K0Y9B3-F1
#
_cell.length_a   1.000
_cell.length_b   1.000
_cell.length_c   1.000
_cell.angle_alpha   90.00
_cell.angle_beta   90.00
_cell.angle_gamma   90.00
#
_symmetry.space_group_name_H-M   'P 1'
#
loop_
_entity.id
_entity.type
_entity.pdbx_description
1 polymer ?
#
loop_
_entity_poly.entity_id
_entity_poly.type
_entity_poly.pdbx_seq_one_letter_code
_entity_poly.pdbx_strand_id
1 'polypeptide(L)'
;SFWNACWSYNVNKHSNRVKEYQVKQYVEQGGPNEEFKHYTISYDHESECMSRCHCKHWEKLGIIYCHMIIVLNVEHIKKLTSNYVLKRWRKLAKKDIGEN
;
A
#
# COMPACT_ATOMS: atom_id res chain seq x y z
N SER A 1 0.50 21.79 0.04
CA SER A 1 -0.56 20.77 0.14
C SER A 1 -0.04 19.45 -0.42
N PHE A 2 0.54 18.60 0.45
CA PHE A 2 1.23 17.34 0.08
C PHE A 2 0.30 16.17 -0.33
N TRP A 3 -0.97 16.45 -0.64
CA TRP A 3 -2.00 15.44 -0.89
C TRP A 3 -2.70 15.56 -2.26
N ASN A 4 -2.19 16.38 -3.18
CA ASN A 4 -2.63 16.32 -4.59
C ASN A 4 -1.81 15.27 -5.32
N ALA A 5 -2.10 14.02 -4.99
CA ALA A 5 -1.40 12.90 -5.56
C ALA A 5 -2.05 12.63 -6.94
N CYS A 6 -1.31 12.83 -8.03
CA CYS A 6 -1.68 12.41 -9.39
C CYS A 6 -1.62 10.87 -9.45
N TRP A 7 -2.70 10.18 -9.06
CA TRP A 7 -2.84 8.72 -9.11
C TRP A 7 -4.22 8.36 -9.65
N SER A 8 -4.28 7.29 -10.45
CA SER A 8 -5.54 6.67 -10.87
C SER A 8 -5.50 5.19 -10.53
N TYR A 9 -6.67 4.55 -10.39
CA TYR A 9 -6.74 3.11 -10.19
C TYR A 9 -7.86 2.49 -11.02
N ASN A 10 -7.68 1.23 -11.38
CA ASN A 10 -8.71 0.38 -11.96
C ASN A 10 -8.83 -0.88 -11.12
N VAL A 11 -10.04 -1.44 -11.03
CA VAL A 11 -10.31 -2.67 -10.28
C VAL A 11 -10.56 -3.80 -11.26
N ASN A 12 -9.69 -4.80 -11.25
CA ASN A 12 -9.91 -6.07 -11.91
C ASN A 12 -10.57 -7.02 -10.91
N LYS A 13 -11.84 -7.35 -11.14
CA LYS A 13 -12.55 -8.32 -10.31
C LYS A 13 -12.24 -9.73 -10.81
N HIS A 14 -11.41 -10.46 -10.07
CA HIS A 14 -11.17 -11.89 -10.32
C HIS A 14 -12.16 -12.77 -9.55
N SER A 15 -12.64 -12.34 -8.38
CA SER A 15 -13.72 -12.99 -7.61
C SER A 15 -14.30 -12.04 -6.54
N ASN A 16 -15.37 -12.46 -5.83
CA ASN A 16 -15.86 -11.74 -4.64
C ASN A 16 -14.89 -11.81 -3.46
N ARG A 17 -14.02 -12.82 -3.41
CA ARG A 17 -13.07 -13.04 -2.31
C ARG A 17 -11.82 -12.18 -2.48
N VAL A 18 -11.23 -12.21 -3.68
CA VAL A 18 -9.99 -11.50 -3.99
C VAL A 18 -10.25 -10.49 -5.09
N LYS A 19 -9.99 -9.22 -4.78
CA LYS A 19 -10.01 -8.11 -5.75
C LYS A 19 -8.57 -7.72 -6.09
N GLU A 20 -8.34 -7.38 -7.35
CA GLU A 20 -7.06 -6.88 -7.82
C GLU A 20 -7.21 -5.42 -8.27
N TYR A 21 -6.24 -4.59 -7.90
CA TYR A 21 -6.20 -3.16 -8.20
C TYR A 21 -4.96 -2.88 -9.03
N GLN A 22 -5.17 -2.25 -10.17
CA GLN A 22 -4.10 -1.65 -10.96
C GLN A 22 -4.03 -0.17 -10.62
N VAL A 23 -2.99 0.23 -9.89
CA VAL A 23 -2.76 1.61 -9.48
C VAL A 23 -1.70 2.24 -10.36
N LYS A 24 -2.01 3.39 -10.95
CA LYS A 24 -1.11 4.22 -11.75
C LYS A 24 -0.63 5.39 -10.90
N GLN A 25 0.69 5.53 -10.79
CA GLN A 25 1.34 6.71 -10.22
C GLN A 25 1.89 7.55 -11.35
N TYR A 26 1.40 8.78 -11.51
CA TYR A 26 1.98 9.71 -12.47
C TYR A 26 3.25 10.31 -11.85
N VAL A 27 4.34 10.33 -12.61
CA VAL A 27 5.61 10.91 -12.17
C VAL A 27 5.63 12.37 -12.58
N GLU A 28 5.80 13.28 -11.63
CA GLU A 28 6.03 14.70 -11.93
C GLU A 28 7.45 14.87 -12.50
N GLN A 29 7.63 14.55 -13.78
CA GLN A 29 8.83 14.95 -14.54
C GLN A 29 8.38 15.58 -15.85
N GLY A 30 8.66 16.88 -16.00
CA GLY A 30 8.20 17.77 -17.07
C GLY A 30 8.81 17.48 -18.44
N GLY A 31 8.56 16.29 -18.99
CA GLY A 31 8.79 15.95 -20.39
C GLY A 31 7.47 15.74 -21.15
N PRO A 32 7.48 15.79 -22.49
CA PRO A 32 6.28 15.63 -23.33
C PRO A 32 5.64 14.23 -23.28
N ASN A 33 6.27 13.27 -22.60
CA ASN A 33 5.77 11.92 -22.43
C ASN A 33 5.28 11.73 -21.00
N GLU A 34 3.98 11.55 -20.82
CA GLU A 34 3.37 11.18 -19.54
C GLU A 34 3.90 9.80 -19.09
N GLU A 35 4.93 9.79 -18.23
CA GLU A 35 5.44 8.55 -17.65
C GLU A 35 4.70 8.23 -16.34
N PHE A 36 4.17 7.01 -16.25
CA PHE A 36 3.48 6.52 -15.08
C PHE A 36 3.97 5.14 -14.67
N LYS A 37 4.03 4.92 -13.35
CA LYS A 37 4.38 3.62 -12.75
C LYS A 37 3.12 2.84 -12.47
N HIS A 38 3.13 1.56 -12.83
CA HIS A 38 2.05 0.63 -12.55
C HIS A 38 2.34 -0.22 -11.32
N TYR A 39 1.33 -0.40 -10.49
CA TYR A 39 1.36 -1.29 -9.33
C TYR A 39 0.13 -2.18 -9.33
N THR A 40 0.34 -3.47 -9.14
CA THR A 40 -0.74 -4.44 -8.93
C THR A 40 -0.80 -4.79 -7.45
N ILE A 41 -1.97 -4.59 -6.84
CA ILE A 41 -2.24 -4.92 -5.44
C ILE A 41 -3.45 -5.83 -5.42
N SER A 42 -3.37 -6.96 -4.73
CA SER A 42 -4.55 -7.78 -4.44
C SER A 42 -5.00 -7.55 -3.01
N TYR A 43 -6.30 -7.58 -2.78
CA TYR A 43 -6.93 -7.55 -1.46
C TYR A 43 -7.80 -8.80 -1.32
N ASP A 44 -7.52 -9.60 -0.30
CA ASP A 44 -8.31 -10.76 0.09
C ASP A 44 -9.24 -10.37 1.24
N HIS A 45 -10.54 -10.46 0.98
CA HIS A 45 -11.60 -10.15 1.94
C HIS A 45 -11.70 -11.15 3.09
N GLU A 46 -11.25 -12.39 2.90
CA GLU A 46 -11.32 -13.42 3.96
C GLU A 46 -10.22 -13.21 5.00
N SER A 47 -9.00 -12.92 4.53
CA SER A 47 -7.85 -12.68 5.41
C SER A 47 -7.69 -11.20 5.80
N GLU A 48 -8.50 -10.30 5.22
CA GLU A 48 -8.37 -8.85 5.30
C GLU A 48 -6.93 -8.35 4.99
N CYS A 49 -6.25 -9.07 4.09
CA CYS A 49 -4.83 -8.88 3.78
C CYS A 49 -4.60 -8.46 2.33
N MET A 50 -3.61 -7.60 2.12
CA MET A 50 -3.16 -7.12 0.82
C MET A 50 -1.86 -7.81 0.41
N SER A 51 -1.64 -7.99 -0.88
CA SER A 51 -0.36 -8.48 -1.39
C SER A 51 0.79 -7.49 -1.15
N ARG A 52 2.01 -8.02 -1.05
CA ARG A 52 3.22 -7.20 -1.00
C ARG A 52 3.43 -6.51 -2.34
N CYS A 53 3.69 -5.21 -2.31
CA CYS A 53 4.09 -4.50 -3.51
C CYS A 53 5.60 -4.59 -3.74
N HIS A 54 5.99 -4.70 -5.01
CA HIS A 54 7.37 -4.78 -5.45
C HIS A 54 8.16 -3.47 -5.31
N CYS A 55 7.55 -2.35 -4.88
CA CYS A 55 8.24 -1.06 -4.80
C CYS A 55 9.27 -0.96 -3.66
N LYS A 56 9.35 -1.96 -2.76
CA LYS A 56 10.33 -2.08 -1.65
C LYS A 56 10.39 -0.93 -0.62
N HIS A 57 9.45 0.02 -0.65
CA HIS A 57 9.45 1.16 0.29
C HIS A 57 9.04 0.75 1.72
N TRP A 58 8.25 -0.31 1.88
CA TRP A 58 7.86 -0.89 3.18
C TRP A 58 9.09 -1.43 3.93
N GLU A 59 9.94 -2.15 3.23
CA GLU A 59 11.17 -2.72 3.78
C GLU A 59 12.11 -1.60 4.24
N LYS A 60 12.27 -0.55 3.42
CA LYS A 60 13.17 0.58 3.68
C LYS A 60 12.66 1.58 4.72
N LEU A 61 11.41 2.02 4.63
CA LEU A 61 10.85 3.12 5.43
C LEU A 61 9.80 2.63 6.43
N GLY A 62 9.10 1.53 6.13
CA GLY A 62 8.11 0.93 7.03
C GLY A 62 6.81 1.71 7.09
N ILE A 63 6.62 2.54 6.09
CA ILE A 63 5.40 3.24 5.79
C ILE A 63 4.69 2.42 4.73
N ILE A 64 3.40 2.20 4.92
CA ILE A 64 2.54 1.51 3.97
C ILE A 64 2.65 2.21 2.62
N TYR A 65 2.72 1.43 1.54
CA TYR A 65 2.90 2.00 0.22
C TYR A 65 1.76 2.99 -0.09
N CYS A 66 2.05 4.16 -0.61
CA CYS A 66 1.04 5.17 -0.97
C CYS A 66 -0.05 4.62 -1.92
N HIS A 67 0.30 3.69 -2.81
CA HIS A 67 -0.68 2.98 -3.64
C HIS A 67 -1.53 1.95 -2.87
N MET A 68 -1.05 1.37 -1.77
CA MET A 68 -1.90 0.55 -0.88
C MET A 68 -2.89 1.42 -0.10
N ILE A 69 -2.52 2.65 0.26
CA ILE A 69 -3.42 3.58 0.96
C ILE A 69 -4.68 3.85 0.11
N ILE A 70 -4.52 3.95 -1.22
CA ILE A 70 -5.66 4.07 -2.15
C ILE A 70 -6.56 2.83 -2.06
N VAL A 71 -5.98 1.62 -2.06
CA VAL A 71 -6.75 0.37 -1.93
C VAL A 71 -7.50 0.31 -0.61
N LEU A 72 -6.85 0.67 0.51
CA LEU A 72 -7.48 0.74 1.84
C LEU A 72 -8.66 1.72 1.84
N ASN A 73 -8.50 2.88 1.19
CA ASN A 73 -9.56 3.88 1.10
C ASN A 73 -10.76 3.39 0.29
N VAL A 74 -10.51 2.73 -0.85
CA VAL A 74 -11.55 2.15 -1.72
C VAL A 74 -12.29 1.02 -1.01
N GLU A 75 -11.60 0.21 -0.24
CA GLU A 75 -12.21 -0.86 0.56
C GLU A 75 -12.79 -0.37 1.89
N HIS A 76 -12.83 0.96 2.12
CA HIS A 76 -13.36 1.60 3.33
C HIS A 76 -12.73 1.09 4.63
N ILE A 77 -11.47 0.64 4.58
CA ILE A 77 -10.71 0.14 5.72
C ILE A 77 -10.20 1.32 6.51
N LYS A 78 -10.93 1.70 7.55
CA LYS A 78 -10.59 2.84 8.44
C LYS A 78 -9.57 2.48 9.52
N LYS A 79 -9.36 1.18 9.77
CA LYS A 79 -8.45 0.69 10.79
C LYS A 79 -7.45 -0.28 10.17
N LEU A 80 -6.19 0.12 10.19
CA LEU A 80 -5.10 -0.74 9.78
C LEU A 80 -4.90 -1.88 10.78
N THR A 81 -4.98 -3.11 10.30
CA THR A 81 -4.69 -4.29 11.12
C THR A 81 -3.20 -4.28 11.51
N SER A 82 -2.87 -4.92 12.63
CA SER A 82 -1.48 -4.99 13.13
C SER A 82 -0.50 -5.66 12.17
N ASN A 83 -1.02 -6.37 11.16
CA ASN A 83 -0.27 -7.02 10.10
C ASN A 83 0.47 -6.01 9.21
N TYR A 84 -0.04 -4.79 9.13
CA TYR A 84 0.53 -3.67 8.38
C TYR A 84 1.27 -2.67 9.27
N VAL A 85 1.68 -3.06 10.48
CA VAL A 85 2.53 -2.25 11.37
C VAL A 85 3.78 -3.06 11.68
N LEU A 86 4.91 -2.65 11.09
CA LEU A 86 6.20 -3.32 11.36
C LEU A 86 6.55 -3.25 12.83
N LYS A 87 7.27 -4.27 13.32
CA LYS A 87 7.73 -4.35 14.71
C LYS A 87 8.43 -3.06 15.17
N ARG A 88 9.27 -2.46 14.31
CA ARG A 88 9.96 -1.17 14.59
C ARG A 88 9.04 0.02 14.85
N TRP A 89 7.79 -0.02 14.36
CA TRP A 89 6.79 1.03 14.53
C TRP A 89 5.80 0.73 15.66
N ARG A 90 5.94 -0.40 16.37
CA ARG A 90 5.11 -0.73 17.52
C ARG A 90 5.62 0.02 18.76
N LYS A 91 4.70 0.33 19.68
CA LYS A 91 5.01 1.03 20.96
C LYS A 91 6.13 0.35 21.77
N LEU A 92 6.29 -0.97 21.61
CA LEU A 92 7.30 -1.77 22.30
C LEU A 92 8.60 -1.98 21.51
N ALA A 93 8.80 -1.31 20.37
CA ALA A 93 9.98 -1.50 19.52
C ALA A 93 11.33 -1.29 20.24
N LYS A 94 11.35 -0.46 21.30
CA LYS A 94 12.55 -0.24 22.14
C LYS A 94 12.74 -1.27 23.24
N LYS A 95 11.72 -2.09 23.55
CA LYS A 95 11.75 -3.07 24.65
C LYS A 95 12.24 -4.44 24.20
N ASP A 96 12.24 -4.74 22.91
CA ASP A 96 12.74 -6.02 22.35
C ASP A 96 14.30 -6.13 22.35
N ILE A 97 15.01 -5.33 23.16
CA ILE A 97 16.49 -5.38 23.31
C ILE A 97 16.91 -6.23 24.54
N GLY A 98 15.98 -6.87 25.25
CA GLY A 98 16.35 -7.74 26.35
C GLY A 98 15.29 -8.79 26.63
N GLU A 99 15.50 -9.98 26.08
CA GLU A 99 15.29 -11.26 26.77
C GLU A 99 16.04 -12.33 25.94
N ASN A 100 17.03 -12.94 26.59
CA ASN A 100 17.81 -14.09 26.12
C ASN A 100 16.95 -15.35 26.05
#